data_AF-A0A9P7QCB0-F1
#
_entry.id   AF-A0A9P7QCB0-F1
#
_cell.length_a   1.000
_cell.length_b   1.000
_cell.length_c   1.000
_cell.angle_alpha   90.00
_cell.angle_beta   90.00
_cell.angle_gamma   90.00
#
_symmetry.space_group_name_H-M   'P 1'
#
loop_
_entity.id
_entity.type
_entity.pdbx_description
1 polymer ?
#
loop_
_entity_poly.entity_id
_entity_poly.type
_entity_poly.pdbx_seq_one_letter_code
_entity_poly.pdbx_strand_id
1 'polypeptide(L)'
;MRQLADIYTHLEKHPLGAIGRLQPSSSSAGQSEVGPAFFDYDSSGRAVPFGPFDNTDDYYKALIQQKIDLIKTGEIAPSAPLDQYLVYKSLLDRLPRSEQGPFFLRHVDSRDVNFLVDPDYNITGIIDLELAIVTAKGAAFQSPLLLYNLGELYHEGLSTPSEDEKRLAKILQEEMKSDKLSALVAQKLHFRVEQVTETNPEDGKNFTRVFSGWWKAATGEQAFDWDIWYRNALDKYGDGGFMPSTIR
;
A
#
# COMPACT_ATOMS: atom_id res chain seq x y z
N MET A 1 17.96 4.53 13.64
CA MET A 1 17.33 5.63 12.87
C MET A 1 18.22 6.20 11.77
N ARG A 2 19.46 6.65 12.05
CA ARG A 2 20.36 7.16 10.99
C ARG A 2 20.62 6.16 9.87
N GLN A 3 20.90 4.89 10.22
CA GLN A 3 21.05 3.83 9.22
C GLN A 3 19.81 3.62 8.35
N LEU A 4 18.58 3.83 8.87
CA LEU A 4 17.37 3.78 8.04
C LEU A 4 17.36 4.93 7.02
N ALA A 5 17.78 6.13 7.43
CA ALA A 5 17.93 7.26 6.50
C ALA A 5 19.02 6.99 5.46
N ASP A 6 20.14 6.38 5.85
CA ASP A 6 21.21 5.94 4.93
C ASP A 6 20.66 4.92 3.92
N ILE A 7 19.91 3.90 4.38
CA ILE A 7 19.25 2.90 3.53
C ILE A 7 18.32 3.58 2.52
N TYR A 8 17.47 4.52 2.97
CA TYR A 8 16.53 5.23 2.09
C TYR A 8 17.26 6.04 1.02
N THR A 9 18.28 6.81 1.39
CA THR A 9 19.08 7.57 0.41
C THR A 9 19.91 6.68 -0.51
N HIS A 10 20.29 5.48 -0.06
CA HIS A 10 20.96 4.49 -0.90
C HIS A 10 20.00 3.91 -1.92
N LEU A 11 18.82 3.42 -1.49
CA LEU A 11 17.78 2.89 -2.38
C LEU A 11 17.32 3.94 -3.42
N GLU A 12 17.23 5.22 -3.04
CA GLU A 12 16.88 6.32 -3.95
C GLU A 12 17.87 6.48 -5.13
N LYS A 13 19.12 6.00 -4.99
CA LYS A 13 20.14 6.04 -6.05
C LYS A 13 20.03 4.88 -7.03
N HIS A 14 19.15 3.91 -6.78
CA HIS A 14 19.00 2.69 -7.58
C HIS A 14 17.58 2.59 -8.17
N PRO A 15 17.20 3.49 -9.10
CA PRO A 15 15.89 3.44 -9.74
C PRO A 15 15.75 2.25 -10.70
N LEU A 16 14.51 1.83 -10.90
CA LEU A 16 14.09 0.74 -11.77
C LEU A 16 13.05 1.24 -12.79
N GLY A 17 12.88 0.48 -13.88
CA GLY A 17 12.16 0.92 -15.07
C GLY A 17 10.63 0.83 -15.00
N ALA A 18 10.07 -0.03 -14.15
CA ALA A 18 8.63 -0.26 -14.07
C ALA A 18 8.19 -0.68 -12.65
N ILE A 19 6.88 -0.67 -12.40
CA ILE A 19 6.25 -1.22 -11.20
C ILE A 19 6.09 -2.74 -11.39
N GLY A 20 6.54 -3.51 -10.41
CA GLY A 20 6.54 -4.97 -10.51
C GLY A 20 7.32 -5.63 -9.40
N ARG A 21 7.64 -6.91 -9.55
CA ARG A 21 8.52 -7.63 -8.63
C ARG A 21 9.85 -7.96 -9.30
N LEU A 22 10.93 -7.96 -8.54
CA LEU A 22 12.22 -8.38 -9.05
C LEU A 22 12.20 -9.89 -9.32
N GLN A 23 12.67 -10.29 -10.50
CA GLN A 23 12.81 -11.69 -10.89
C GLN A 23 14.18 -11.89 -11.58
N PRO A 24 14.71 -13.12 -11.60
CA PRO A 24 15.88 -13.43 -12.42
C PRO A 24 15.60 -13.10 -13.88
N SER A 25 16.54 -12.45 -14.55
CA SER A 25 16.38 -12.09 -15.97
C SER A 25 16.38 -13.34 -16.83
N SER A 26 15.41 -13.41 -17.74
CA SER A 26 15.32 -14.49 -18.72
C SER A 26 16.39 -14.40 -19.81
N SER A 27 16.90 -13.19 -20.08
CA SER A 27 17.90 -12.93 -21.13
C SER A 27 19.34 -12.94 -20.66
N SER A 28 19.59 -12.73 -19.36
CA SER A 28 20.93 -12.52 -18.81
C SER A 28 21.12 -13.24 -17.48
N ALA A 29 21.88 -14.34 -17.49
CA ALA A 29 22.19 -15.08 -16.27
C ALA A 29 22.84 -14.19 -15.20
N GLY A 30 22.29 -14.22 -13.98
CA GLY A 30 22.79 -13.44 -12.85
C GLY A 30 22.35 -11.97 -12.82
N GLN A 31 21.54 -11.51 -13.77
CA GLN A 31 20.89 -10.19 -13.71
C GLN A 31 19.45 -10.32 -13.20
N SER A 32 18.93 -9.24 -12.62
CA SER A 32 17.52 -9.14 -12.23
C SER A 32 16.78 -8.17 -13.15
N GLU A 33 15.53 -8.46 -13.42
CA GLU A 33 14.61 -7.58 -14.15
C GLU A 33 13.33 -7.36 -13.35
N VAL A 34 12.55 -6.35 -13.72
CA VAL A 34 11.22 -6.13 -13.13
C VAL A 34 10.19 -6.94 -13.92
N GLY A 35 9.63 -7.96 -13.28
CA GLY A 35 8.55 -8.79 -13.81
C GLY A 35 7.16 -8.31 -13.38
N PRO A 36 6.14 -9.17 -13.51
CA PRO A 36 4.77 -8.87 -13.10
C PRO A 36 4.67 -8.41 -11.63
N ALA A 37 3.73 -7.52 -11.34
CA ALA A 37 3.51 -7.01 -9.99
C ALA A 37 2.73 -8.00 -9.11
N PHE A 38 1.76 -8.69 -9.71
CA PHE A 38 0.94 -9.72 -9.08
C PHE A 38 0.41 -10.68 -10.15
N PHE A 39 -0.23 -11.76 -9.69
CA PHE A 39 -0.76 -12.83 -10.53
C PHE A 39 -2.19 -13.16 -10.12
N ASP A 40 -2.98 -13.58 -11.10
CA ASP A 40 -4.24 -14.28 -10.91
C ASP A 40 -4.12 -15.71 -11.46
N TYR A 41 -5.17 -16.52 -11.38
CA TYR A 41 -5.19 -17.87 -11.94
C TYR A 41 -6.41 -18.06 -12.84
N ASP A 42 -6.20 -18.51 -14.08
CA ASP A 42 -7.31 -18.84 -14.97
C ASP A 42 -8.04 -20.12 -14.50
N SER A 43 -9.18 -20.43 -15.13
CA SER A 43 -9.97 -21.63 -14.82
C SER A 43 -9.22 -22.96 -14.99
N SER A 44 -8.05 -22.97 -15.63
CA SER A 44 -7.16 -24.14 -15.74
C SER A 44 -6.03 -24.16 -14.70
N GLY A 45 -6.02 -23.19 -13.79
CA GLY A 45 -5.00 -23.03 -12.76
C GLY A 45 -3.69 -22.42 -13.27
N ARG A 46 -3.67 -21.83 -14.47
CA ARG A 46 -2.46 -21.17 -15.01
C ARG A 46 -2.38 -19.75 -14.49
N ALA A 47 -1.19 -19.36 -14.05
CA ALA A 47 -0.92 -18.01 -13.60
C ALA A 47 -1.11 -16.99 -14.74
N VAL A 48 -1.90 -15.96 -14.48
CA VAL A 48 -2.14 -14.82 -15.37
C VAL A 48 -1.40 -13.62 -14.78
N PRO A 49 -0.29 -13.17 -15.40
CA PRO A 49 0.51 -12.08 -14.87
C PRO A 49 -0.15 -10.72 -15.09
N PHE A 50 0.01 -9.82 -14.11
CA PHE A 50 -0.37 -8.42 -14.22
C PHE A 50 0.86 -7.52 -14.14
N GLY A 51 1.03 -6.68 -15.16
CA GLY A 51 2.19 -5.81 -15.32
C GLY A 51 3.39 -6.53 -15.95
N PRO A 52 4.61 -5.96 -15.84
CA PRO A 52 4.94 -4.74 -15.09
C PRO A 52 4.18 -3.50 -15.61
N PHE A 53 4.06 -2.46 -14.77
CA PHE A 53 3.31 -1.24 -15.09
C PHE A 53 4.21 -0.01 -15.19
N ASP A 54 3.89 0.90 -16.11
CA ASP A 54 4.66 2.14 -16.32
C ASP A 54 4.17 3.33 -15.48
N ASN A 55 3.09 3.16 -14.70
CA ASN A 55 2.58 4.18 -13.80
C ASN A 55 1.70 3.60 -12.69
N THR A 56 1.53 4.36 -11.60
CA THR A 56 0.75 3.92 -10.43
C THR A 56 -0.75 3.85 -10.67
N ASP A 57 -1.29 4.65 -11.59
CA ASP A 57 -2.73 4.66 -11.87
C ASP A 57 -3.16 3.34 -12.53
N ASP A 58 -2.45 2.88 -13.55
CA ASP A 58 -2.68 1.59 -14.19
C ASP A 58 -2.47 0.42 -13.22
N TYR A 59 -1.42 0.49 -12.37
CA TYR A 59 -1.18 -0.51 -11.33
C TYR A 59 -2.34 -0.63 -10.35
N TYR A 60 -2.78 0.48 -9.74
CA TYR A 60 -3.88 0.45 -8.77
C TYR A 60 -5.21 0.09 -9.41
N LYS A 61 -5.49 0.57 -10.62
CA LYS A 61 -6.70 0.20 -11.36
C LYS A 61 -6.75 -1.29 -11.64
N ALA A 62 -5.65 -1.87 -12.11
CA ALA A 62 -5.58 -3.31 -12.37
C ALA A 62 -5.74 -4.13 -11.09
N LEU A 63 -5.04 -3.73 -10.00
CA LEU A 63 -5.14 -4.41 -8.71
C LEU A 63 -6.56 -4.36 -8.13
N ILE A 64 -7.18 -3.18 -8.08
CA ILE A 64 -8.51 -3.03 -7.50
C ILE A 64 -9.57 -3.71 -8.39
N GLN A 65 -9.43 -3.65 -9.71
CA GLN A 65 -10.35 -4.34 -10.62
C GLN A 65 -10.27 -5.86 -10.44
N GLN A 66 -9.06 -6.41 -10.31
CA GLN A 66 -8.85 -7.83 -10.01
C GLN A 66 -9.52 -8.20 -8.68
N LYS A 67 -9.34 -7.39 -7.63
CA LYS A 67 -10.02 -7.62 -6.34
C LYS A 67 -11.55 -7.55 -6.46
N ILE A 68 -12.12 -6.63 -7.26
CA ILE A 68 -13.57 -6.59 -7.53
C ILE A 68 -14.04 -7.89 -8.20
N ASP A 69 -13.27 -8.42 -9.14
CA ASP A 69 -13.63 -9.67 -9.83
C ASP A 69 -13.56 -10.87 -8.88
N LEU A 70 -12.62 -10.89 -7.93
CA LEU A 70 -12.59 -11.88 -6.83
C LEU A 70 -13.80 -11.79 -5.88
N ILE A 71 -14.39 -10.60 -5.69
CA ILE A 71 -15.64 -10.47 -4.92
C ILE A 71 -16.79 -11.14 -5.71
N LYS A 72 -16.84 -10.99 -7.04
CA LYS A 72 -17.89 -11.59 -7.89
C LYS A 72 -17.86 -13.12 -7.87
N THR A 73 -16.67 -13.71 -7.78
CA THR A 73 -16.52 -15.17 -7.65
C THR A 73 -16.74 -15.65 -6.21
N GLY A 74 -16.85 -14.73 -5.25
CA GLY A 74 -17.02 -15.03 -3.82
C GLY A 74 -15.72 -15.48 -3.13
N GLU A 75 -14.57 -15.29 -3.77
CA GLU A 75 -13.25 -15.67 -3.23
C GLU A 75 -12.79 -14.73 -2.13
N ILE A 76 -13.23 -13.46 -2.16
CA ILE A 76 -12.98 -12.49 -1.09
C ILE A 76 -14.28 -11.78 -0.67
N ALA A 77 -14.29 -11.30 0.57
CA ALA A 77 -15.43 -10.60 1.20
C ALA A 77 -16.79 -11.34 1.09
N PRO A 78 -16.88 -12.67 1.27
CA PRO A 78 -18.14 -13.40 1.09
C PRO A 78 -19.24 -12.98 2.07
N SER A 79 -18.86 -12.41 3.23
CA SER A 79 -19.78 -11.95 4.28
C SER A 79 -20.42 -10.59 3.98
N ALA A 80 -19.73 -9.72 3.23
CA ALA A 80 -20.19 -8.36 2.92
C ALA A 80 -19.62 -7.88 1.56
N PRO A 81 -20.00 -8.51 0.44
CA PRO A 81 -19.42 -8.23 -0.87
C PRO A 81 -19.76 -6.82 -1.37
N LEU A 82 -20.97 -6.33 -1.09
CA LEU A 82 -21.40 -4.99 -1.48
C LEU A 82 -20.57 -3.90 -0.77
N ASP A 83 -20.35 -4.04 0.53
CA ASP A 83 -19.56 -3.09 1.34
C ASP A 83 -18.12 -2.97 0.79
N GLN A 84 -17.48 -4.11 0.52
CA GLN A 84 -16.14 -4.14 -0.06
C GLN A 84 -16.11 -3.55 -1.47
N TYR A 85 -17.09 -3.87 -2.31
CA TYR A 85 -17.21 -3.30 -3.65
C TYR A 85 -17.31 -1.78 -3.62
N LEU A 86 -18.18 -1.21 -2.77
CA LEU A 86 -18.35 0.24 -2.66
C LEU A 86 -17.06 0.92 -2.19
N VAL A 87 -16.34 0.32 -1.25
CA VAL A 87 -15.01 0.78 -0.80
C VAL A 87 -14.00 0.80 -1.96
N TYR A 88 -13.94 -0.27 -2.75
CA TYR A 88 -13.06 -0.36 -3.92
C TYR A 88 -13.42 0.67 -5.02
N LYS A 89 -14.71 0.92 -5.25
CA LYS A 89 -15.15 2.00 -6.15
C LYS A 89 -14.75 3.37 -5.62
N SER A 90 -14.88 3.61 -4.33
CA SER A 90 -14.40 4.84 -3.69
C SER A 90 -12.89 5.02 -3.83
N LEU A 91 -12.08 3.95 -3.69
CA LEU A 91 -10.63 4.02 -3.90
C LEU A 91 -10.28 4.47 -5.32
N LEU A 92 -10.91 3.88 -6.35
CA LEU A 92 -10.64 4.20 -7.75
C LEU A 92 -10.87 5.68 -8.09
N ASP A 93 -11.86 6.31 -7.47
CA ASP A 93 -12.18 7.72 -7.69
C ASP A 93 -11.21 8.68 -6.99
N ARG A 94 -10.40 8.17 -6.05
CA ARG A 94 -9.56 8.96 -5.15
C ARG A 94 -8.16 8.37 -4.97
N LEU A 95 -7.63 7.76 -6.03
CA LEU A 95 -6.27 7.25 -6.02
C LEU A 95 -5.26 8.39 -5.78
N PRO A 96 -4.08 8.08 -5.20
CA PRO A 96 -2.96 9.00 -5.15
C PRO A 96 -2.63 9.51 -6.56
N ARG A 97 -2.05 10.71 -6.65
CA ARG A 97 -1.60 11.26 -7.93
C ARG A 97 -0.71 10.25 -8.66
N SER A 98 -1.03 9.99 -9.93
CA SER A 98 -0.24 9.08 -10.75
C SER A 98 1.22 9.52 -10.86
N GLU A 99 2.14 8.58 -10.68
CA GLU A 99 3.58 8.74 -10.89
C GLU A 99 4.03 7.83 -12.04
N GLN A 100 4.86 8.34 -12.96
CA GLN A 100 5.37 7.62 -14.16
C GLN A 100 6.83 7.15 -14.00
N GLY A 101 7.31 7.05 -12.77
CA GLY A 101 8.69 6.71 -12.44
C GLY A 101 9.63 7.91 -12.27
N PRO A 102 10.92 7.68 -11.98
CA PRO A 102 11.54 6.37 -11.74
C PRO A 102 10.91 5.61 -10.57
N PHE A 103 11.02 4.28 -10.59
CA PHE A 103 10.47 3.38 -9.56
C PHE A 103 11.58 2.85 -8.64
N PHE A 104 11.21 2.38 -7.46
CA PHE A 104 12.16 2.02 -6.40
C PHE A 104 11.69 0.78 -5.64
N LEU A 105 12.65 0.00 -5.15
CA LEU A 105 12.38 -1.17 -4.34
C LEU A 105 11.81 -0.76 -2.97
N ARG A 106 10.73 -1.42 -2.56
CA ARG A 106 10.09 -1.28 -1.26
C ARG A 106 9.99 -2.63 -0.57
N HIS A 107 10.41 -2.68 0.68
CA HIS A 107 10.07 -3.77 1.59
C HIS A 107 8.67 -3.52 2.16
N VAL A 108 7.67 -4.25 1.67
CA VAL A 108 6.26 -4.05 2.06
C VAL A 108 5.99 -4.41 3.52
N ASP A 109 6.65 -5.44 4.03
CA ASP A 109 6.52 -5.91 5.41
C ASP A 109 7.66 -5.39 6.32
N SER A 110 7.93 -4.08 6.33
CA SER A 110 9.10 -3.49 7.01
C SER A 110 8.92 -3.36 8.54
N ARG A 111 8.62 -4.48 9.22
CA ARG A 111 8.47 -4.56 10.68
C ARG A 111 9.82 -4.75 11.36
N ASP A 112 9.85 -4.57 12.67
CA ASP A 112 11.05 -4.74 13.52
C ASP A 112 11.72 -6.11 13.35
N VAL A 113 10.92 -7.18 13.24
CA VAL A 113 11.41 -8.55 13.05
C VAL A 113 12.16 -8.78 11.72
N ASN A 114 12.04 -7.87 10.76
CA ASN A 114 12.69 -7.98 9.44
C ASN A 114 14.08 -7.30 9.39
N PHE A 115 14.51 -6.64 10.48
CA PHE A 115 15.82 -5.99 10.58
C PHE A 115 16.73 -6.76 11.53
N LEU A 116 17.84 -7.27 11.00
CA LEU A 116 18.88 -7.90 11.81
C LEU A 116 19.79 -6.83 12.39
N VAL A 117 20.08 -6.94 13.68
CA VAL A 117 20.97 -6.00 14.39
C VAL A 117 22.09 -6.72 15.14
N ASP A 118 23.23 -6.05 15.26
CA ASP A 118 24.34 -6.48 16.12
C ASP A 118 24.10 -6.05 17.60
N PRO A 119 24.99 -6.41 18.56
CA PRO A 119 24.84 -6.01 19.96
C PRO A 119 24.83 -4.50 20.22
N ASP A 120 25.32 -3.70 19.28
CA ASP A 120 25.33 -2.23 19.34
C ASP A 120 24.12 -1.61 18.62
N TYR A 121 23.14 -2.45 18.22
CA TYR A 121 21.94 -2.08 17.49
C TYR A 121 22.19 -1.50 16.08
N ASN A 122 23.33 -1.82 15.47
CA ASN A 122 23.54 -1.48 14.07
C ASN A 122 22.77 -2.47 13.19
N ILE A 123 22.02 -1.95 12.22
CA ILE A 123 21.38 -2.77 11.18
C ILE A 123 22.48 -3.45 10.36
N THR A 124 22.51 -4.78 10.39
CA THR A 124 23.46 -5.63 9.65
C THR A 124 22.83 -6.33 8.45
N GLY A 125 21.50 -6.41 8.42
CA GLY A 125 20.76 -7.03 7.33
C GLY A 125 19.29 -6.70 7.36
N ILE A 126 18.66 -6.82 6.18
CA ILE A 126 17.21 -6.76 6.00
C ILE A 126 16.82 -8.07 5.33
N ILE A 127 15.89 -8.80 5.92
CA ILE A 127 15.46 -10.13 5.49
C ILE A 127 13.99 -10.11 5.04
N ASP A 128 13.47 -11.25 4.57
CA ASP A 128 12.04 -11.40 4.20
C ASP A 128 11.60 -10.52 3.01
N LEU A 129 12.47 -10.44 1.99
CA LEU A 129 12.25 -9.63 0.79
C LEU A 129 11.38 -10.32 -0.27
N GLU A 130 10.79 -11.48 0.02
CA GLU A 130 10.00 -12.27 -0.95
C GLU A 130 8.71 -11.57 -1.42
N LEU A 131 8.20 -10.64 -0.62
CA LEU A 131 7.06 -9.77 -0.97
C LEU A 131 7.48 -8.36 -1.40
N ALA A 132 8.78 -8.09 -1.53
CA ALA A 132 9.26 -6.79 -1.95
C ALA A 132 8.74 -6.43 -3.36
N ILE A 133 8.41 -5.16 -3.55
CA ILE A 133 7.85 -4.65 -4.79
C ILE A 133 8.63 -3.43 -5.25
N VAL A 134 8.80 -3.29 -6.56
CA VAL A 134 9.25 -2.07 -7.21
C VAL A 134 8.02 -1.20 -7.44
N THR A 135 8.01 0.00 -6.88
CA THR A 135 6.84 0.90 -6.92
C THR A 135 7.26 2.36 -7.05
N ALA A 136 6.30 3.27 -7.22
CA ALA A 136 6.61 4.68 -7.37
C ALA A 136 7.22 5.29 -6.11
N LYS A 137 7.90 6.41 -6.28
CA LYS A 137 8.68 7.05 -5.23
C LYS A 137 7.83 7.36 -4.00
N GLY A 138 6.60 7.86 -4.20
CA GLY A 138 5.67 8.18 -3.12
C GLY A 138 5.29 6.98 -2.27
N ALA A 139 5.13 5.81 -2.89
CA ALA A 139 4.88 4.55 -2.20
C ALA A 139 6.17 3.95 -1.61
N ALA A 140 7.28 3.94 -2.35
CA ALA A 140 8.50 3.24 -1.96
C ALA A 140 9.18 3.82 -0.71
N PHE A 141 9.09 5.15 -0.54
CA PHE A 141 9.74 5.87 0.56
C PHE A 141 8.78 6.41 1.61
N GLN A 142 7.63 5.76 1.79
CA GLN A 142 6.86 5.93 3.01
C GLN A 142 7.67 5.39 4.20
N SER A 143 7.35 5.85 5.42
CA SER A 143 8.04 5.32 6.59
C SER A 143 7.81 3.80 6.74
N PRO A 144 8.82 3.04 7.22
CA PRO A 144 8.68 1.61 7.44
C PRO A 144 7.68 1.32 8.56
N LEU A 145 7.06 0.13 8.53
CA LEU A 145 6.02 -0.27 9.49
C LEU A 145 6.49 -0.21 10.94
N LEU A 146 7.78 -0.49 11.19
CA LEU A 146 8.38 -0.46 12.52
C LEU A 146 8.32 0.92 13.21
N LEU A 147 8.10 2.01 12.46
CA LEU A 147 7.99 3.37 13.02
C LEU A 147 6.54 3.83 13.18
N TYR A 148 5.56 3.05 12.75
CA TYR A 148 4.15 3.44 12.86
C TYR A 148 3.66 3.28 14.30
N ASN A 149 2.88 4.26 14.76
CA ASN A 149 2.03 4.05 15.92
C ASN A 149 0.80 3.24 15.48
N LEU A 150 0.85 1.92 15.63
CA LEU A 150 -0.22 1.03 15.20
C LEU A 150 -1.54 1.30 15.95
N GLY A 151 -1.47 1.78 17.19
CA GLY A 151 -2.66 2.13 17.98
C GLY A 151 -3.41 3.31 17.35
N GLU A 152 -2.72 4.42 17.12
CA GLU A 152 -3.31 5.59 16.43
C GLU A 152 -3.79 5.24 15.01
N LEU A 153 -3.00 4.43 14.30
CA LEU A 153 -3.27 4.08 12.90
C LEU A 153 -4.53 3.21 12.75
N TYR A 154 -4.67 2.15 13.56
CA TYR A 154 -5.75 1.16 13.44
C TYR A 154 -6.93 1.41 14.39
N HIS A 155 -6.69 1.92 15.61
CA HIS A 155 -7.78 2.17 16.56
C HIS A 155 -8.42 3.55 16.33
N GLU A 156 -7.62 4.57 16.05
CA GLU A 156 -8.11 5.95 15.88
C GLU A 156 -8.28 6.34 14.40
N GLY A 157 -7.71 5.56 13.48
CA GLY A 157 -7.77 5.86 12.04
C GLY A 157 -6.95 7.11 11.67
N LEU A 158 -5.94 7.47 12.46
CA LEU A 158 -5.13 8.66 12.22
C LEU A 158 -4.10 8.41 11.12
N SER A 159 -3.99 9.37 10.20
CA SER A 159 -3.00 9.32 9.12
C SER A 159 -1.84 10.30 9.34
N THR A 160 -1.76 10.88 10.53
CA THR A 160 -0.66 11.76 10.95
C THR A 160 0.61 10.95 11.23
N PRO A 161 1.81 11.51 11.00
CA PRO A 161 3.06 10.86 11.36
C PRO A 161 3.20 10.64 12.86
N SER A 162 3.71 9.48 13.27
CA SER A 162 4.17 9.21 14.63
C SER A 162 5.40 10.06 15.01
N GLU A 163 5.79 10.07 16.30
CA GLU A 163 7.02 10.73 16.73
C GLU A 163 8.28 10.12 16.09
N ASP A 164 8.29 8.81 15.88
CA ASP A 164 9.41 8.12 15.24
C ASP A 164 9.49 8.42 13.74
N GLU A 165 8.34 8.56 13.07
CA GLU A 165 8.26 9.03 11.68
C GLU A 165 8.79 10.47 11.55
N LYS A 166 8.38 11.36 12.46
CA LYS A 166 8.88 12.75 12.51
C LYS A 166 10.38 12.78 12.73
N ARG A 167 10.90 11.90 13.59
CA ARG A 167 12.34 11.77 13.84
C ARG A 167 13.11 11.32 12.59
N LEU A 168 12.59 10.33 11.86
CA LEU A 168 13.19 9.90 10.59
C LEU A 168 13.15 11.03 9.55
N ALA A 169 12.01 11.71 9.41
CA ALA A 169 11.83 12.85 8.51
C ALA A 169 12.85 13.96 8.80
N LYS A 170 13.04 14.29 10.09
CA LYS A 170 14.01 15.30 10.51
C LYS A 170 15.44 14.91 10.16
N ILE A 171 15.85 13.66 10.37
CA ILE A 171 17.19 13.18 10.00
C ILE A 171 17.40 13.25 8.48
N LEU A 172 16.40 12.82 7.69
CA LEU A 172 16.47 12.90 6.22
C LEU A 172 16.64 14.33 5.72
N GLN A 173 15.95 15.28 6.33
CA GLN A 173 16.07 16.70 5.99
C GLN A 173 17.39 17.32 6.45
N GLU A 174 17.69 17.22 7.75
CA GLU A 174 18.78 17.98 8.37
C GLU A 174 20.14 17.34 8.16
N GLU A 175 20.24 16.02 8.24
CA GLU A 175 21.51 15.29 8.13
C GLU A 175 21.75 14.84 6.69
N MET A 176 20.75 14.25 6.03
CA MET A 176 20.90 13.70 4.67
C MET A 176 20.63 14.71 3.54
N LYS A 177 20.15 15.92 3.88
CA LYS A 177 19.81 16.99 2.92
C LYS A 177 18.82 16.55 1.84
N SER A 178 17.88 15.66 2.21
CA SER A 178 16.83 15.16 1.32
C SER A 178 15.43 15.59 1.80
N ASP A 179 15.04 16.81 1.44
CA ASP A 179 13.70 17.36 1.73
C ASP A 179 12.59 16.49 1.12
N LYS A 180 12.85 15.93 -0.07
CA LYS A 180 11.88 15.07 -0.76
C LYS A 180 11.61 13.79 0.03
N LEU A 181 12.65 13.06 0.45
CA LEU A 181 12.46 11.85 1.25
C LEU A 181 11.85 12.17 2.62
N SER A 182 12.26 13.27 3.24
CA SER A 182 11.68 13.76 4.49
C SER A 182 10.17 13.95 4.39
N ALA A 183 9.69 14.58 3.31
CA ALA A 183 8.25 14.76 3.07
C ALA A 183 7.52 13.44 2.77
N LEU A 184 8.18 12.48 2.12
CA LEU A 184 7.57 11.20 1.76
C LEU A 184 7.39 10.25 2.96
N VAL A 185 8.38 10.19 3.87
CA VAL A 185 8.25 9.32 5.05
C VAL A 185 7.12 9.74 5.98
N ALA A 186 6.72 11.02 5.94
CA ALA A 186 5.60 11.56 6.69
C ALA A 186 4.24 11.35 5.99
N GLN A 187 4.21 10.82 4.77
CA GLN A 187 2.96 10.57 4.03
C GLN A 187 2.47 9.14 4.22
N LYS A 188 1.15 8.99 4.42
CA LYS A 188 0.50 7.69 4.58
C LYS A 188 -0.47 7.32 3.47
N LEU A 189 -0.67 8.16 2.45
CA LEU A 189 -1.76 7.96 1.48
C LEU A 189 -1.64 6.64 0.70
N HIS A 190 -0.46 6.32 0.15
CA HIS A 190 -0.24 5.04 -0.57
C HIS A 190 -0.44 3.83 0.36
N PHE A 191 0.16 3.86 1.54
CA PHE A 191 -0.05 2.87 2.59
C PHE A 191 -1.54 2.71 2.98
N ARG A 192 -2.31 3.79 3.06
CA ARG A 192 -3.75 3.74 3.33
C ARG A 192 -4.52 3.04 2.19
N VAL A 193 -4.13 3.27 0.93
CA VAL A 193 -4.71 2.51 -0.19
C VAL A 193 -4.41 1.02 -0.05
N GLU A 194 -3.17 0.65 0.28
CA GLU A 194 -2.78 -0.75 0.51
C GLU A 194 -3.59 -1.38 1.65
N GLN A 195 -3.72 -0.70 2.78
CA GLN A 195 -4.53 -1.19 3.91
C GLN A 195 -6.00 -1.41 3.53
N VAL A 196 -6.61 -0.46 2.82
CA VAL A 196 -8.00 -0.59 2.37
C VAL A 196 -8.15 -1.70 1.33
N THR A 197 -7.12 -1.92 0.51
CA THR A 197 -7.12 -2.99 -0.51
C THR A 197 -7.09 -4.37 0.13
N GLU A 198 -6.36 -4.52 1.24
CA GLU A 198 -6.14 -5.80 1.93
C GLU A 198 -7.06 -6.07 3.15
N THR A 199 -7.82 -5.07 3.61
CA THR A 199 -8.75 -5.27 4.74
C THR A 199 -9.98 -6.09 4.32
N ASN A 200 -10.47 -6.93 5.23
CA ASN A 200 -11.64 -7.80 5.03
C ASN A 200 -12.81 -7.29 5.90
N PRO A 201 -14.05 -7.26 5.38
CA PRO A 201 -15.22 -6.75 6.12
C PRO A 201 -15.74 -7.68 7.23
N GLU A 202 -15.20 -8.88 7.40
CA GLU A 202 -15.56 -9.80 8.50
C GLU A 202 -15.44 -9.15 9.89
N ASP A 203 -14.42 -8.32 10.11
CA ASP A 203 -14.37 -7.41 11.26
C ASP A 203 -14.88 -6.04 10.83
N GLY A 204 -16.21 -5.88 10.83
CA GLY A 204 -16.87 -4.64 10.39
C GLY A 204 -16.38 -3.37 11.12
N LYS A 205 -15.95 -3.50 12.39
CA LYS A 205 -15.39 -2.36 13.15
C LYS A 205 -14.02 -1.97 12.62
N ASN A 206 -13.12 -2.95 12.45
CA ASN A 206 -11.80 -2.69 11.88
C ASN A 206 -11.90 -2.21 10.43
N PHE A 207 -12.77 -2.83 9.64
CA PHE A 207 -13.04 -2.45 8.25
C PHE A 207 -13.44 -0.98 8.12
N THR A 208 -14.43 -0.55 8.91
CA THR A 208 -14.88 0.85 8.97
C THR A 208 -13.76 1.79 9.39
N ARG A 209 -12.93 1.42 10.38
CA ARG A 209 -11.80 2.24 10.87
C ARG A 209 -10.71 2.41 9.81
N VAL A 210 -10.32 1.33 9.14
CA VAL A 210 -9.32 1.36 8.07
C VAL A 210 -9.80 2.24 6.92
N PHE A 211 -11.05 2.04 6.49
CA PHE A 211 -11.64 2.86 5.42
C PHE A 211 -11.77 4.34 5.82
N SER A 212 -12.24 4.63 7.04
CA SER A 212 -12.31 5.98 7.60
C SER A 212 -10.95 6.68 7.61
N GLY A 213 -9.88 5.98 8.01
CA GLY A 213 -8.53 6.54 8.05
C GLY A 213 -7.99 6.89 6.65
N TRP A 214 -8.30 6.08 5.65
CA TRP A 214 -8.02 6.41 4.25
C TRP A 214 -8.88 7.59 3.77
N TRP A 215 -10.18 7.59 4.04
CA TRP A 215 -11.09 8.65 3.60
C TRP A 215 -10.61 10.02 4.07
N LYS A 216 -10.31 10.16 5.36
CA LYS A 216 -9.78 11.40 5.95
C LYS A 216 -8.47 11.82 5.29
N ALA A 217 -7.58 10.88 5.00
CA ALA A 217 -6.31 11.17 4.33
C ALA A 217 -6.51 11.62 2.87
N ALA A 218 -7.49 11.04 2.16
CA ALA A 218 -7.75 11.32 0.75
C ALA A 218 -8.59 12.60 0.52
N THR A 219 -9.45 12.97 1.47
CA THR A 219 -10.37 14.12 1.33
C THR A 219 -9.97 15.33 2.17
N GLY A 220 -9.14 15.13 3.21
CA GLY A 220 -8.85 16.14 4.22
C GLY A 220 -9.98 16.35 5.24
N GLU A 221 -11.06 15.56 5.18
CA GLU A 221 -12.15 15.60 6.16
C GLU A 221 -11.68 15.04 7.51
N GLN A 222 -12.18 15.61 8.61
CA GLN A 222 -11.82 15.17 9.97
C GLN A 222 -12.79 14.12 10.53
N ALA A 223 -14.04 14.16 10.08
CA ALA A 223 -15.10 13.25 10.49
C ALA A 223 -15.43 12.30 9.35
N PHE A 224 -15.89 11.11 9.71
CA PHE A 224 -16.37 10.12 8.76
C PHE A 224 -17.54 9.38 9.40
N ASP A 225 -18.66 9.31 8.68
CA ASP A 225 -19.86 8.60 9.08
C ASP A 225 -20.15 7.51 8.04
N TRP A 226 -20.12 6.25 8.49
CA TRP A 226 -20.27 5.10 7.61
C TRP A 226 -21.64 5.05 6.94
N ASP A 227 -22.72 5.31 7.67
CA ASP A 227 -24.09 5.18 7.13
C ASP A 227 -24.42 6.31 6.13
N ILE A 228 -23.88 7.50 6.35
CA ILE A 228 -23.99 8.60 5.39
C ILE A 228 -23.15 8.29 4.15
N TRP A 229 -21.88 7.91 4.33
CA TRP A 229 -21.00 7.56 3.21
C TRP A 229 -21.57 6.41 2.39
N TYR A 230 -22.02 5.33 3.03
CA TYR A 230 -22.52 4.13 2.38
C TYR A 230 -23.73 4.42 1.49
N ARG A 231 -24.69 5.20 1.98
CA ARG A 231 -25.86 5.61 1.18
C ARG A 231 -25.45 6.41 -0.06
N ASN A 232 -24.52 7.36 0.10
CA ASN A 232 -24.02 8.16 -1.01
C ASN A 232 -23.21 7.33 -2.01
N ALA A 233 -22.41 6.37 -1.53
CA ALA A 233 -21.65 5.46 -2.36
C ALA A 233 -22.58 4.53 -3.16
N LEU A 234 -23.61 3.99 -2.52
CA LEU A 234 -24.61 3.13 -3.17
C LEU A 234 -25.41 3.89 -4.24
N ASP A 235 -25.83 5.13 -3.96
CA ASP A 235 -26.50 5.99 -4.94
C ASP A 235 -25.60 6.27 -6.15
N LYS A 236 -24.32 6.53 -5.91
CA LYS A 236 -23.36 6.87 -6.96
C LYS A 236 -22.92 5.69 -7.82
N TYR A 237 -22.59 4.56 -7.19
CA TYR A 237 -21.96 3.42 -7.86
C TYR A 237 -22.93 2.27 -8.17
N GLY A 238 -24.14 2.31 -7.61
CA GLY A 238 -25.05 1.18 -7.60
C GLY A 238 -24.54 0.02 -6.75
N ASP A 239 -25.26 -1.11 -6.80
CA ASP A 239 -24.91 -2.31 -6.06
C ASP A 239 -23.87 -3.20 -6.76
N GLY A 240 -23.52 -2.90 -8.02
CA GLY A 240 -22.57 -3.71 -8.80
C GLY A 240 -23.04 -5.15 -9.05
N GLY A 241 -24.32 -5.47 -8.83
CA GLY A 241 -24.85 -6.83 -8.83
C GLY A 241 -24.62 -7.61 -7.54
N PHE A 242 -24.16 -6.97 -6.46
CA PHE A 242 -23.92 -7.59 -5.16
C PHE A 242 -25.12 -7.41 -4.21
N MET A 243 -25.35 -8.41 -3.36
CA MET A 243 -26.36 -8.33 -2.31
C MET A 243 -25.79 -7.61 -1.06
N PRO A 244 -26.59 -6.81 -0.35
CA PRO A 244 -26.18 -6.22 0.93
C PRO A 244 -25.82 -7.29 1.97
N SER A 245 -24.90 -6.95 2.87
CA SER A 245 -24.58 -7.81 4.03
C SER A 245 -25.85 -8.09 4.85
N THR A 246 -26.00 -9.34 5.28
CA THR A 246 -27.06 -9.78 6.22
C THR A 246 -26.62 -9.68 7.68
N ILE A 247 -25.35 -9.33 7.94
CA ILE A 247 -24.74 -9.25 9.26
C ILE A 247 -24.25 -7.81 9.46
N ARG A 248 -24.94 -7.05 10.32
CA ARG A 248 -24.50 -5.73 10.80
C ARG A 248 -24.09 -5.83 12.27
#